data_AF-A0A9J7X455-F1
#
_entry.id   AF-A0A9J7X455-F1
#
_cell.length_a   1.000
_cell.length_b   1.000
_cell.length_c   1.000
_cell.angle_alpha   90.00
_cell.angle_beta   90.00
_cell.angle_gamma   90.00
#
_symmetry.space_group_name_H-M   'P 1'
#
loop_
_entity.id
_entity.type
_entity.pdbx_description
1 polymer ?
#
loop_
_entity_poly.entity_id
_entity_poly.type
_entity_poly.pdbx_seq_one_letter_code
_entity_poly.pdbx_strand_id
1 'polypeptide(L)'
;MAYGHIVLTACILFQYFDVVRSWQAVVVKPSVFVRSGSSAELTCTYDTHASEGFTLEWRYTAPGTPAFQAKRVRRTAVFRVSYNKPPHLLTSMSCLTQVLYYNGRLYWVNSWEGRMALVQNPPVSGVASVRIISAETSDTGLYICEVTNPNDWSGSGQGLINLTVLTPPSVPVCQLQGNPYTGNDVTLSCHSSHGLPTPIYSWHREPNAAPLPPDSFIEDQRTGSLMLHNLSEAFAGTYTCKASNELGQAACSVTLRMTCEYNTHSSNIAEY
;
A
#
# COMPACT_ATOMS: atom_id res chain seq x y z
N MET A 1 -17.70 -66.95 48.78
CA MET A 1 -16.56 -66.07 49.12
C MET A 1 -15.40 -66.47 48.22
N ALA A 2 -15.21 -65.78 47.10
CA ALA A 2 -14.09 -65.99 46.19
C ALA A 2 -13.31 -64.68 46.14
N TYR A 3 -12.13 -64.66 46.74
CA TYR A 3 -11.21 -63.53 46.71
C TYR A 3 -10.36 -63.59 45.44
N GLY A 4 -10.17 -62.41 44.86
CA GLY A 4 -9.76 -62.21 43.48
C GLY A 4 -8.26 -62.34 43.23
N HIS A 5 -7.98 -62.73 41.99
CA HIS A 5 -6.74 -62.44 41.29
C HIS A 5 -7.06 -61.42 40.20
N ILE A 6 -6.59 -60.19 40.34
CA ILE A 6 -6.37 -59.29 39.20
C ILE A 6 -4.95 -58.76 39.35
N VAL A 7 -4.09 -59.28 38.48
CA VAL A 7 -2.72 -58.84 38.28
C VAL A 7 -2.76 -57.41 37.75
N LEU A 8 -2.15 -56.47 38.49
CA LEU A 8 -1.89 -55.11 38.04
C LEU A 8 -0.83 -55.13 36.94
N THR A 9 -1.22 -55.26 35.68
CA THR A 9 -0.39 -54.79 34.56
C THR A 9 -0.50 -53.27 34.49
N ALA A 10 0.53 -52.60 34.98
CA ALA A 10 0.78 -51.19 34.75
C ALA A 10 0.96 -50.96 33.24
N CYS A 11 -0.13 -50.66 32.54
CA CYS A 11 -0.06 -50.00 31.25
C CYS A 11 0.45 -48.59 31.50
N ILE A 12 1.67 -48.38 31.06
CA ILE A 12 2.38 -47.12 31.05
C ILE A 12 1.46 -46.09 30.37
N LEU A 13 0.94 -45.16 31.15
CA LEU A 13 0.42 -43.89 30.66
C LEU A 13 1.61 -43.09 30.13
N PHE A 14 2.19 -43.54 29.01
CA PHE A 14 3.02 -42.67 28.19
C PHE A 14 2.07 -41.61 27.65
N GLN A 15 2.40 -40.38 28.00
CA GLN A 15 1.76 -39.14 27.59
C GLN A 15 1.64 -39.10 26.06
N TYR A 16 0.59 -39.69 25.50
CA TYR A 16 0.13 -39.38 24.15
C TYR A 16 -0.83 -38.19 24.26
N PHE A 17 -0.34 -37.09 24.82
CA PHE A 17 -0.77 -35.79 24.32
C PHE A 17 -0.05 -35.64 22.99
N ASP A 18 -0.59 -36.26 21.94
CA ASP A 18 -0.43 -35.70 20.61
C ASP A 18 -1.04 -34.31 20.70
N VAL A 19 -0.18 -33.31 20.91
CA VAL A 19 -0.50 -31.93 20.61
C VAL A 19 -0.89 -31.97 19.14
N VAL A 20 -2.18 -31.95 18.86
CA VAL A 20 -2.73 -31.70 17.53
C VAL A 20 -2.12 -30.37 17.12
N ARG A 21 -1.01 -30.41 16.37
CA ARG A 21 -0.39 -29.21 15.81
C ARG A 21 -1.33 -28.73 14.71
N SER A 22 -2.29 -27.90 15.11
CA SER A 22 -3.10 -27.13 14.17
C SER A 22 -2.16 -26.40 13.22
N TRP A 23 -2.41 -26.47 11.91
CA TRP A 23 -1.65 -25.73 10.91
C TRP A 23 -1.60 -24.24 11.25
N GLN A 24 -0.40 -23.69 11.38
CA GLN A 24 -0.21 -22.25 11.60
C GLN A 24 0.67 -21.70 10.49
N ALA A 25 0.13 -20.71 9.78
CA ALA A 25 0.93 -19.83 8.95
C ALA A 25 1.45 -18.70 9.83
N VAL A 26 2.76 -18.52 9.85
CA VAL A 26 3.45 -17.47 10.61
C VAL A 26 3.89 -16.39 9.64
N VAL A 27 3.43 -15.17 9.89
CA VAL A 27 3.85 -14.00 9.14
C VAL A 27 5.10 -13.42 9.76
N VAL A 28 6.16 -13.25 8.96
CA VAL A 28 7.42 -12.68 9.45
C VAL A 28 7.30 -11.15 9.59
N LYS A 29 6.64 -10.49 8.63
CA LYS A 29 6.41 -9.03 8.63
C LYS A 29 4.95 -8.71 8.31
N PRO A 30 4.12 -8.39 9.32
CA PRO A 30 2.68 -8.13 9.11
C PRO A 30 2.40 -6.83 8.35
N SER A 31 3.36 -5.90 8.32
CA SER A 31 3.30 -4.67 7.53
C SER A 31 4.57 -4.52 6.72
N VAL A 32 4.44 -4.35 5.41
CA VAL A 32 5.54 -4.16 4.46
C VAL A 32 5.36 -2.83 3.76
N PHE A 33 6.40 -1.99 3.82
CA PHE A 33 6.45 -0.71 3.12
C PHE A 33 7.52 -0.81 2.03
N VAL A 34 7.17 -0.47 0.80
CA VAL A 34 8.08 -0.56 -0.35
C VAL A 34 7.96 0.69 -1.18
N ARG A 35 9.07 1.17 -1.74
CA ARG A 35 9.05 2.27 -2.72
C ARG A 35 8.49 1.78 -4.05
N SER A 36 7.64 2.60 -4.69
CA SER A 36 7.16 2.35 -6.05
C SER A 36 8.31 2.03 -7.02
N GLY A 37 8.10 1.04 -7.88
CA GLY A 37 9.10 0.50 -8.81
C GLY A 37 10.13 -0.44 -8.18
N SER A 38 10.16 -0.59 -6.86
CA SER A 38 11.05 -1.55 -6.17
C SER A 38 10.38 -2.91 -6.01
N SER A 39 11.15 -3.94 -5.63
CA SER A 39 10.60 -5.26 -5.35
C SER A 39 10.13 -5.38 -3.91
N ALA A 40 8.89 -5.84 -3.70
CA ALA A 40 8.32 -6.13 -2.38
C ALA A 40 8.41 -7.63 -2.09
N GLU A 41 8.83 -8.00 -0.88
CA GLU A 41 8.84 -9.39 -0.44
C GLU A 41 7.81 -9.61 0.66
N LEU A 42 6.88 -10.54 0.41
CA LEU A 42 5.84 -10.92 1.35
C LEU A 42 6.20 -12.30 1.90
N THR A 43 6.63 -12.32 3.15
CA THR A 43 7.22 -13.51 3.77
C THR A 43 6.21 -14.18 4.70
N CYS A 44 5.91 -15.44 4.38
CA CYS A 44 5.06 -16.31 5.17
C CYS A 44 5.77 -17.64 5.35
N THR A 45 5.79 -18.16 6.57
CA THR A 45 6.34 -19.47 6.90
C THR A 45 5.24 -20.35 7.48
N TYR A 46 5.45 -21.67 7.45
CA TYR A 46 4.46 -22.62 7.94
C TYR A 46 5.17 -23.86 8.50
N ASP A 47 4.55 -24.54 9.45
CA ASP A 47 5.05 -25.80 9.99
C ASP A 47 4.51 -26.96 9.14
N THR A 48 5.27 -27.44 8.14
CA THR A 48 4.96 -28.70 7.41
C THR A 48 6.05 -29.73 7.60
N HIS A 49 5.62 -30.98 7.75
CA HIS A 49 6.37 -32.12 7.24
C HIS A 49 6.24 -32.21 5.71
N ALA A 50 7.33 -31.98 4.98
CA ALA A 50 7.38 -31.93 3.50
C ALA A 50 6.82 -33.18 2.78
N SER A 51 6.67 -34.29 3.50
CA SER A 51 6.23 -35.60 3.00
C SER A 51 4.74 -35.70 2.69
N GLU A 52 3.89 -34.82 3.21
CA GLU A 52 2.42 -35.02 3.16
C GLU A 52 1.69 -34.29 2.03
N GLY A 53 2.39 -33.39 1.32
CA GLY A 53 1.79 -32.55 0.28
C GLY A 53 0.91 -31.44 0.87
N PHE A 54 0.99 -30.23 0.31
CA PHE A 54 0.23 -29.07 0.80
C PHE A 54 -0.16 -28.17 -0.37
N THR A 55 -1.14 -27.31 -0.13
CA THR A 55 -1.54 -26.24 -1.04
C THR A 55 -1.38 -24.90 -0.31
N LEU A 56 -0.49 -24.08 -0.83
CA LEU A 56 -0.33 -22.68 -0.42
C LEU A 56 -1.12 -21.80 -1.38
N GLU A 57 -1.96 -20.93 -0.83
CA GLU A 57 -2.76 -19.97 -1.57
C GLU A 57 -2.46 -18.54 -1.11
N TRP A 58 -1.96 -17.66 -1.98
CA TRP A 58 -1.94 -16.22 -1.71
C TRP A 58 -3.17 -15.55 -2.29
N ARG A 59 -3.75 -14.63 -1.53
CA ARG A 59 -4.92 -13.84 -1.95
C ARG A 59 -4.63 -12.38 -1.73
N TYR A 60 -5.01 -11.54 -2.69
CA TYR A 60 -4.91 -10.09 -2.60
C TYR A 60 -6.29 -9.44 -2.44
N THR A 61 -6.36 -8.42 -1.59
CA THR A 61 -7.51 -7.54 -1.47
C THR A 61 -7.08 -6.08 -1.48
N ALA A 62 -7.73 -5.29 -2.34
CA ALA A 62 -7.49 -3.85 -2.39
C ALA A 62 -7.89 -3.17 -1.06
N PRO A 63 -7.30 -2.00 -0.73
CA PRO A 63 -7.59 -1.29 0.50
C PRO A 63 -9.09 -0.95 0.60
N GLY A 64 -9.65 -1.03 1.82
CA GLY A 64 -11.07 -0.74 2.06
C GLY A 64 -12.03 -1.89 1.72
N THR A 65 -11.54 -3.03 1.23
CA THR A 65 -12.37 -4.22 1.00
C THR A 65 -12.38 -5.11 2.26
N PRO A 66 -13.55 -5.41 2.88
CA PRO A 66 -13.59 -6.23 4.09
C PRO A 66 -13.06 -7.66 3.87
N ALA A 67 -12.25 -8.19 4.80
CA ALA A 67 -11.62 -9.51 4.67
C ALA A 67 -12.62 -10.67 4.49
N PHE A 68 -13.83 -10.60 5.07
CA PHE A 68 -14.87 -11.61 4.85
C PHE A 68 -15.50 -11.54 3.43
N GLN A 69 -15.44 -10.38 2.78
CA GLN A 69 -15.83 -10.22 1.37
C GLN A 69 -14.71 -10.63 0.40
N ALA A 70 -13.46 -10.80 0.87
CA ALA A 70 -12.34 -11.33 0.09
C ALA A 70 -12.63 -12.73 -0.52
N LYS A 71 -13.54 -13.49 0.09
CA LYS A 71 -14.06 -14.77 -0.44
C LYS A 71 -15.02 -14.61 -1.63
N ARG A 72 -15.62 -13.45 -1.86
CA ARG A 72 -16.65 -13.18 -2.89
C ARG A 72 -16.30 -12.08 -3.90
N VAL A 73 -15.24 -11.30 -3.70
CA VAL A 73 -14.89 -10.19 -4.59
C VAL A 73 -14.17 -10.71 -5.85
N ARG A 74 -14.67 -10.35 -7.02
CA ARG A 74 -14.17 -10.77 -8.35
C ARG A 74 -12.82 -10.14 -8.77
N ARG A 75 -12.04 -9.59 -7.83
CA ARG A 75 -10.72 -8.94 -8.06
C ARG A 75 -9.60 -9.56 -7.21
N THR A 76 -9.73 -10.83 -6.88
CA THR A 76 -8.74 -11.55 -6.05
C THR A 76 -7.75 -12.25 -6.95
N ALA A 77 -6.50 -11.79 -7.00
CA ALA A 77 -5.41 -12.59 -7.53
C ALA A 77 -5.17 -13.74 -6.55
N VAL A 78 -5.28 -14.98 -7.05
CA VAL A 78 -5.15 -16.21 -6.27
C VAL A 78 -3.88 -16.91 -6.71
N PHE A 79 -2.80 -16.84 -5.94
CA PHE A 79 -1.59 -17.60 -6.24
C PHE A 79 -1.73 -18.95 -5.58
N ARG A 80 -1.80 -20.04 -6.34
CA ARG A 80 -1.92 -21.38 -5.78
C ARG A 80 -0.65 -22.18 -6.10
N VAL A 81 0.12 -22.49 -5.08
CA VAL A 81 1.26 -23.40 -5.14
C VAL A 81 0.80 -24.75 -4.59
N SER A 82 0.67 -25.75 -5.46
CA SER A 82 0.31 -27.12 -5.07
C SER A 82 1.53 -28.02 -5.17
N TYR A 83 2.01 -28.50 -4.03
CA TYR A 83 3.14 -29.41 -3.95
C TYR A 83 2.63 -30.86 -3.85
N ASN A 84 3.11 -31.75 -4.72
CA ASN A 84 2.77 -33.19 -4.75
C ASN A 84 1.26 -33.54 -4.85
N LYS A 85 0.46 -32.76 -5.59
CA LYS A 85 -0.95 -33.14 -5.88
C LYS A 85 -1.08 -33.92 -7.20
N PRO A 86 -1.78 -35.07 -7.22
CA PRO A 86 -2.17 -35.74 -8.46
C PRO A 86 -3.04 -34.83 -9.36
N PRO A 87 -2.83 -34.82 -10.69
CA PRO A 87 -3.54 -33.92 -11.61
C PRO A 87 -5.08 -34.01 -11.55
N HIS A 88 -5.61 -35.17 -11.13
CA HIS A 88 -7.06 -35.43 -11.04
C HIS A 88 -7.76 -34.81 -9.81
N LEU A 89 -7.00 -34.33 -8.82
CA LEU A 89 -7.52 -33.68 -7.60
C LEU A 89 -7.49 -32.14 -7.67
N LEU A 90 -7.11 -31.58 -8.83
CA LEU A 90 -7.22 -30.15 -9.13
C LEU A 90 -8.65 -29.78 -9.57
N THR A 91 -9.67 -30.30 -8.88
CA THR A 91 -11.07 -30.04 -9.19
C THR A 91 -11.53 -28.73 -8.56
N SER A 92 -11.11 -27.61 -9.16
CA SER A 92 -11.84 -26.34 -9.18
C SER A 92 -11.08 -25.36 -10.07
N MET A 93 -11.34 -25.43 -11.39
CA MET A 93 -11.05 -24.33 -12.30
C MET A 93 -12.10 -23.23 -12.08
N SER A 94 -11.94 -22.46 -11.01
CA SER A 94 -12.60 -21.16 -10.96
C SER A 94 -11.88 -20.23 -11.94
N CYS A 95 -12.64 -19.54 -12.78
CA CYS A 95 -12.19 -18.56 -13.78
C CYS A 95 -11.64 -17.28 -13.12
N LEU A 96 -10.72 -17.44 -12.18
CA LEU A 96 -10.11 -16.38 -11.40
C LEU A 96 -8.63 -16.34 -11.74
N THR A 97 -8.09 -15.12 -11.81
CA THR A 97 -6.67 -14.77 -11.91
C THR A 97 -5.80 -15.67 -11.04
N GLN A 98 -5.24 -16.73 -11.63
CA GLN A 98 -4.45 -17.74 -10.93
C GLN A 98 -2.98 -17.73 -11.34
N VAL A 99 -2.09 -17.97 -10.38
CA VAL A 99 -0.69 -18.31 -10.64
C VAL A 99 -0.45 -19.68 -10.06
N LEU A 100 -0.09 -20.63 -10.92
CA LEU A 100 -0.01 -22.04 -10.56
C LEU A 100 1.45 -22.49 -10.56
N TYR A 101 1.92 -23.06 -9.46
CA TYR A 101 3.20 -23.78 -9.44
C TYR A 101 2.94 -25.29 -9.58
N TYR A 102 3.42 -25.89 -10.68
CA TYR A 102 3.23 -27.30 -10.99
C TYR A 102 4.48 -27.88 -11.68
N ASN A 103 4.97 -29.04 -11.23
CA ASN A 103 6.16 -29.73 -11.77
C ASN A 103 7.39 -28.81 -11.96
N GLY A 104 7.70 -27.97 -10.96
CA GLY A 104 8.87 -27.08 -11.02
C GLY A 104 8.69 -25.81 -11.86
N ARG A 105 7.48 -25.55 -12.37
CA ARG A 105 7.18 -24.41 -13.26
C ARG A 105 6.04 -23.56 -12.73
N LEU A 106 6.15 -22.25 -12.93
CA LEU A 106 5.10 -21.27 -12.69
C LEU A 106 4.29 -21.04 -13.97
N TYR A 107 2.98 -21.04 -13.86
CA TYR A 107 2.03 -20.75 -14.92
C TYR A 107 1.20 -19.53 -14.51
N TRP A 108 1.15 -18.54 -15.39
CA TRP A 108 0.43 -17.29 -15.18
C TRP A 108 -0.87 -17.34 -15.96
N VAL A 109 -1.99 -17.01 -15.33
CA VAL A 109 -3.29 -16.99 -16.02
C VAL A 109 -3.72 -15.57 -16.39
N ASN A 110 -3.09 -14.50 -15.85
CA ASN A 110 -3.52 -13.10 -16.04
C ASN A 110 -2.41 -12.05 -15.69
N SER A 111 -2.79 -10.79 -15.44
CA SER A 111 -2.05 -9.52 -15.18
C SER A 111 -0.84 -9.51 -14.22
N TRP A 112 -0.45 -10.64 -13.64
CA TRP A 112 0.73 -10.75 -12.78
C TRP A 112 1.93 -11.39 -13.48
N GLU A 113 1.77 -11.82 -14.72
CA GLU A 113 2.83 -12.41 -15.54
C GLU A 113 4.08 -11.54 -15.54
N GLY A 114 5.21 -12.12 -15.12
CA GLY A 114 6.51 -11.43 -15.03
C GLY A 114 6.66 -10.45 -13.86
N ARG A 115 5.60 -10.13 -13.11
CA ARG A 115 5.66 -9.19 -11.97
C ARG A 115 5.64 -9.87 -10.61
N MET A 116 5.26 -11.14 -10.51
CA MET A 116 5.34 -11.85 -9.24
C MET A 116 6.26 -13.06 -9.39
N ALA A 117 6.92 -13.46 -8.31
CA ALA A 117 7.84 -14.58 -8.31
C ALA A 117 7.82 -15.25 -6.95
N LEU A 118 8.18 -16.54 -6.91
CA LEU A 118 8.55 -17.18 -5.65
C LEU A 118 9.89 -16.62 -5.20
N VAL A 119 10.04 -16.33 -3.90
CA VAL A 119 11.34 -15.95 -3.35
C VAL A 119 12.33 -17.12 -3.48
N GLN A 120 11.85 -18.34 -3.36
CA GLN A 120 12.62 -19.58 -3.55
C GLN A 120 11.91 -20.47 -4.57
N ASN A 121 12.63 -20.86 -5.63
CA ASN A 121 12.16 -21.77 -6.66
C ASN A 121 13.21 -22.89 -6.90
N PRO A 122 12.93 -24.16 -6.52
CA PRO A 122 11.66 -24.66 -5.98
C PRO A 122 11.35 -24.13 -4.56
N PRO A 123 10.07 -24.08 -4.15
CA PRO A 123 9.70 -23.77 -2.77
C PRO A 123 10.38 -24.74 -1.82
N VAL A 124 10.99 -24.22 -0.75
CA VAL A 124 11.52 -25.04 0.34
C VAL A 124 10.41 -25.31 1.35
N SER A 125 10.41 -26.50 1.96
CA SER A 125 9.49 -26.85 3.05
C SER A 125 9.48 -25.75 4.12
N GLY A 126 8.29 -25.29 4.48
CA GLY A 126 8.07 -24.27 5.50
C GLY A 126 8.26 -22.81 5.05
N VAL A 127 8.58 -22.56 3.78
CA VAL A 127 8.67 -21.19 3.22
C VAL A 127 7.64 -21.01 2.10
N ALA A 128 6.81 -19.98 2.25
CA ALA A 128 5.69 -19.64 1.36
C ALA A 128 5.85 -18.26 0.70
N SER A 129 7.05 -17.68 0.78
CA SER A 129 7.27 -16.27 0.44
C SER A 129 7.17 -15.96 -1.06
N VAL A 130 6.58 -14.81 -1.36
CA VAL A 130 6.41 -14.30 -2.71
C VAL A 130 7.03 -12.92 -2.85
N ARG A 131 7.51 -12.61 -4.05
CA ARG A 131 8.11 -11.34 -4.41
C ARG A 131 7.27 -10.69 -5.49
N ILE A 132 6.89 -9.43 -5.28
CA ILE A 132 6.31 -8.56 -6.30
C ILE A 132 7.45 -7.70 -6.85
N ILE A 133 7.65 -7.74 -8.16
CA ILE A 133 8.67 -7.01 -8.90
C ILE A 133 8.04 -5.74 -9.45
N SER A 134 8.75 -4.62 -9.33
CA SER A 134 8.27 -3.31 -9.81
C SER A 134 6.91 -2.93 -9.21
N ALA A 135 6.86 -2.84 -7.88
CA ALA A 135 5.63 -2.57 -7.15
C ALA A 135 4.95 -1.25 -7.58
N GLU A 136 3.65 -1.31 -7.82
CA GLU A 136 2.81 -0.18 -8.22
C GLU A 136 1.86 0.23 -7.09
N THR A 137 1.34 1.46 -7.13
CA THR A 137 0.41 1.95 -6.10
C THR A 137 -0.84 1.07 -5.97
N SER A 138 -1.29 0.48 -7.07
CA SER A 138 -2.40 -0.49 -7.10
C SER A 138 -2.11 -1.80 -6.39
N ASP A 139 -0.84 -2.15 -6.15
CA ASP A 139 -0.46 -3.36 -5.42
C ASP A 139 -0.64 -3.18 -3.90
N THR A 140 -0.85 -1.96 -3.41
CA THR A 140 -1.18 -1.68 -2.01
C THR A 140 -2.46 -2.43 -1.62
N GLY A 141 -2.46 -3.06 -0.45
CA GLY A 141 -3.60 -3.84 0.01
C GLY A 141 -3.22 -4.92 1.01
N LEU A 142 -4.21 -5.75 1.35
CA LEU A 142 -4.04 -6.87 2.26
C LEU A 142 -3.80 -8.16 1.45
N TYR A 143 -2.67 -8.79 1.74
CA TYR A 143 -2.25 -10.08 1.22
C TYR A 143 -2.45 -11.16 2.29
N ILE A 144 -3.04 -12.27 1.88
CA ILE A 144 -3.37 -13.41 2.75
C ILE A 144 -2.58 -14.60 2.25
N CYS A 145 -1.71 -15.20 3.06
CA CYS A 145 -1.15 -16.52 2.79
C CYS A 145 -2.00 -17.57 3.51
N GLU A 146 -2.53 -18.54 2.79
CA GLU A 146 -3.37 -19.62 3.30
C GLU A 146 -2.71 -20.96 2.99
N VAL A 147 -2.46 -21.78 4.01
CA VAL A 147 -1.87 -23.10 3.86
C VAL A 147 -2.93 -24.14 4.19
N THR A 148 -3.14 -25.08 3.27
CA THR A 148 -4.12 -26.16 3.38
C THR A 148 -3.46 -27.51 3.10
N ASN A 149 -3.65 -28.48 3.99
CA ASN A 149 -3.28 -29.87 3.73
C ASN A 149 -4.54 -30.63 3.25
N PRO A 150 -4.52 -31.26 2.06
CA PRO A 150 -5.67 -32.03 1.58
C PRO A 150 -6.02 -33.26 2.43
N ASN A 151 -5.08 -33.76 3.23
CA ASN A 151 -5.25 -34.96 4.06
C ASN A 151 -5.69 -34.64 5.50
N ASP A 152 -5.79 -33.37 5.87
CA ASP A 152 -6.16 -32.94 7.22
C ASP A 152 -7.54 -32.26 7.25
N TRP A 153 -8.38 -32.69 8.19
CA TRP A 153 -9.72 -32.14 8.44
C TRP A 153 -9.70 -30.95 9.43
N SER A 154 -8.54 -30.68 10.07
CA SER A 154 -8.37 -29.72 11.18
C SER A 154 -8.34 -28.24 10.77
N GLY A 155 -8.29 -27.94 9.48
CA GLY A 155 -8.49 -26.58 8.95
C GLY A 155 -7.29 -26.00 8.19
N SER A 156 -7.38 -24.72 7.86
CA SER A 156 -6.38 -23.95 7.11
C SER A 156 -5.60 -22.99 8.02
N GLY A 157 -4.28 -22.92 7.88
CA GLY A 157 -3.48 -21.87 8.51
C GLY A 157 -3.49 -20.59 7.67
N GLN A 158 -3.71 -19.41 8.28
CA GLN A 158 -3.75 -18.13 7.55
C GLN A 158 -2.82 -17.09 8.16
N GLY A 159 -2.09 -16.38 7.31
CA GLY A 159 -1.26 -15.23 7.65
C GLY A 159 -1.69 -13.99 6.86
N LEU A 160 -1.71 -12.84 7.53
CA LEU A 160 -2.16 -11.55 6.99
C LEU A 160 -1.00 -10.56 6.89
N ILE A 161 -0.80 -9.97 5.72
CA ILE A 161 0.26 -8.99 5.45
C ILE A 161 -0.34 -7.76 4.77
N ASN A 162 -0.14 -6.58 5.36
CA ASN A 162 -0.48 -5.31 4.75
C ASN A 162 0.71 -4.79 3.95
N LEU A 163 0.57 -4.67 2.63
CA LEU A 163 1.54 -4.03 1.77
C LEU A 163 1.12 -2.58 1.50
N THR A 164 2.04 -1.65 1.72
CA THR A 164 1.88 -0.23 1.38
C THR A 164 2.98 0.19 0.42
N VAL A 165 2.60 0.63 -0.78
CA VAL A 165 3.54 1.15 -1.78
C VAL A 165 3.68 2.67 -1.62
N LEU A 166 4.86 3.09 -1.20
CA LEU A 166 5.25 4.47 -0.96
C LEU A 166 5.65 5.17 -2.26
N THR A 167 5.29 6.44 -2.40
CA THR A 167 5.56 7.25 -3.59
C THR A 167 6.12 8.62 -3.21
N PRO A 168 7.10 9.16 -3.96
CA PRO A 168 7.50 10.55 -3.80
C PRO A 168 6.34 11.49 -4.17
N PRO A 169 6.37 12.76 -3.75
CA PRO A 169 5.37 13.73 -4.14
C PRO A 169 5.38 13.90 -5.66
N SER A 170 4.19 13.95 -6.28
CA SER A 170 4.07 14.41 -7.67
C SER A 170 4.45 15.89 -7.77
N VAL A 171 4.76 16.37 -8.99
CA VAL A 171 4.93 17.81 -9.21
C VAL A 171 3.66 18.55 -8.76
N PRO A 172 3.75 19.47 -7.78
CA PRO A 172 2.58 20.16 -7.28
C PRO A 172 2.04 21.16 -8.31
N VAL A 173 0.78 21.54 -8.17
CA VAL A 173 0.17 22.63 -8.91
C VAL A 173 0.07 23.84 -7.99
N CYS A 174 0.66 24.96 -8.41
CA CYS A 174 0.60 26.23 -7.70
C CYS A 174 -0.51 27.11 -8.30
N GLN A 175 -1.35 27.72 -7.48
CA GLN A 175 -2.41 28.62 -7.94
C GLN A 175 -2.48 29.89 -7.09
N LEU A 176 -2.79 31.01 -7.73
CA LEU A 176 -3.16 32.25 -7.06
C LEU A 176 -4.69 32.29 -6.93
N GLN A 177 -5.18 32.53 -5.71
CA GLN A 177 -6.59 32.71 -5.41
C GLN A 177 -6.81 34.12 -4.86
N GLY A 178 -7.78 34.84 -5.42
CA GLY A 178 -8.06 36.23 -5.10
C GLY A 178 -7.52 37.21 -6.15
N ASN A 179 -7.83 38.49 -5.96
CA ASN A 179 -7.43 39.56 -6.87
C ASN A 179 -6.18 40.25 -6.32
N PRO A 180 -5.05 40.25 -7.05
CA PRO A 180 -3.79 40.80 -6.58
C PRO A 180 -3.75 42.33 -6.75
N TYR A 181 -4.69 43.01 -6.08
CA TYR A 181 -4.75 44.47 -5.98
C TYR A 181 -4.10 44.92 -4.67
N THR A 182 -3.55 46.13 -4.66
CA THR A 182 -3.01 46.73 -3.44
C THR A 182 -4.08 46.80 -2.36
N GLY A 183 -3.75 46.36 -1.14
CA GLY A 183 -4.66 46.31 0.00
C GLY A 183 -5.54 45.06 0.09
N ASN A 184 -5.58 44.23 -0.95
CA ASN A 184 -6.32 42.96 -0.91
C ASN A 184 -5.54 41.85 -0.22
N ASP A 185 -6.25 40.78 0.10
CA ASP A 185 -5.70 39.51 0.56
C ASP A 185 -5.76 38.48 -0.58
N VAL A 186 -4.70 37.70 -0.73
CA VAL A 186 -4.65 36.59 -1.69
C VAL A 186 -4.04 35.34 -1.05
N THR A 187 -4.41 34.19 -1.59
CA THR A 187 -3.85 32.89 -1.17
C THR A 187 -3.11 32.26 -2.33
N LEU A 188 -1.84 31.91 -2.10
CA LEU A 188 -1.08 31.02 -2.97
C LEU A 188 -1.29 29.59 -2.45
N SER A 189 -1.95 28.75 -3.25
CA SER A 189 -2.16 27.34 -2.91
C SER A 189 -1.22 26.44 -3.67
N CYS A 190 -0.87 25.32 -3.07
CA CYS A 190 0.05 24.34 -3.62
C CYS A 190 -0.40 22.93 -3.26
N HIS A 191 -0.64 22.09 -4.27
CA HIS A 191 -1.16 20.74 -4.05
C HIS A 191 -0.56 19.70 -5.01
N SER A 192 -0.11 18.58 -4.44
CA SER A 192 0.33 17.39 -5.18
C SER A 192 -0.81 16.37 -5.28
N SER A 193 -1.09 15.86 -6.48
CA SER A 193 -2.14 14.84 -6.68
C SER A 193 -1.75 13.47 -6.11
N HIS A 194 -0.45 13.17 -6.01
CA HIS A 194 0.09 11.93 -5.47
C HIS A 194 1.24 12.19 -4.50
N GLY A 195 1.49 11.22 -3.63
CA GLY A 195 2.56 11.25 -2.64
C GLY A 195 2.13 10.49 -1.39
N LEU A 196 2.86 9.42 -1.07
CA LEU A 196 2.64 8.64 0.13
C LEU A 196 3.98 8.28 0.79
N PRO A 197 4.26 8.72 2.03
CA PRO A 197 3.36 9.46 2.91
C PRO A 197 2.96 10.84 2.41
N THR A 198 1.86 11.36 2.97
CA THR A 198 1.31 12.68 2.61
C THR A 198 2.40 13.74 2.67
N PRO A 199 2.65 14.47 1.57
CA PRO A 199 3.70 15.49 1.53
C PRO A 199 3.44 16.64 2.50
N ILE A 200 4.52 17.23 2.98
CA ILE A 200 4.52 18.56 3.63
C ILE A 200 5.01 19.60 2.62
N TYR A 201 4.41 20.78 2.70
CA TYR A 201 4.62 21.91 1.80
C TYR A 201 5.38 23.03 2.51
N SER A 202 6.33 23.64 1.80
CA SER A 202 7.02 24.85 2.24
C SER A 202 7.08 25.86 1.10
N TRP A 203 7.02 27.15 1.46
CA TRP A 203 7.04 28.25 0.51
C TRP A 203 8.29 29.11 0.70
N HIS A 204 8.86 29.58 -0.41
CA HIS A 204 9.95 30.55 -0.40
C HIS A 204 9.84 31.50 -1.61
N ARG A 205 10.46 32.68 -1.53
CA ARG A 205 10.56 33.60 -2.67
C ARG A 205 11.83 33.38 -3.47
N GLU A 206 11.77 33.69 -4.75
CA GLU A 206 12.94 33.74 -5.63
C GLU A 206 13.48 35.16 -5.76
N PRO A 207 14.79 35.32 -6.05
CA PRO A 207 15.82 34.28 -6.06
C PRO A 207 16.31 33.92 -4.64
N ASN A 208 17.05 32.81 -4.51
CA ASN A 208 17.81 32.43 -3.31
C ASN A 208 16.99 32.16 -2.03
N ALA A 209 15.74 31.70 -2.16
CA ALA A 209 14.87 31.42 -1.01
C ALA A 209 14.73 32.64 -0.08
N ALA A 210 14.51 33.81 -0.68
CA ALA A 210 14.31 35.06 0.05
C ALA A 210 13.15 34.91 1.07
N PRO A 211 13.20 35.64 2.20
CA PRO A 211 12.14 35.63 3.19
C PRO A 211 10.79 35.98 2.57
N LEU A 212 9.74 35.32 3.05
CA LEU A 212 8.37 35.70 2.71
C LEU A 212 8.07 37.11 3.26
N PRO A 213 7.11 37.85 2.69
CA PRO A 213 6.72 39.17 3.19
C PRO A 213 6.29 39.11 4.66
N PRO A 214 6.45 40.19 5.44
CA PRO A 214 6.09 40.19 6.86
C PRO A 214 4.60 39.89 7.10
N ASP A 215 3.70 40.34 6.22
CA ASP A 215 2.26 40.07 6.30
C ASP A 215 1.87 38.78 5.56
N SER A 216 2.68 37.73 5.70
CA SER A 216 2.41 36.41 5.16
C SER A 216 2.22 35.36 6.23
N PHE A 217 1.31 34.42 5.99
CA PHE A 217 0.94 33.38 6.95
C PHE A 217 0.78 32.02 6.27
N ILE A 218 1.36 30.98 6.87
CA ILE A 218 1.18 29.58 6.48
C ILE A 218 0.38 28.92 7.60
N GLU A 219 -0.86 28.53 7.31
CA GLU A 219 -1.77 27.94 8.31
C GLU A 219 -1.32 26.54 8.74
N ASP A 220 -1.10 25.65 7.78
CA ASP A 220 -0.59 24.29 7.99
C ASP A 220 0.30 23.89 6.80
N GLN A 221 1.46 23.31 7.10
CA GLN A 221 2.34 22.75 6.09
C GLN A 221 1.70 21.58 5.33
N ARG A 222 0.61 20.99 5.80
CA ARG A 222 -0.14 19.94 5.08
C ARG A 222 -1.13 20.49 4.06
N THR A 223 -1.60 21.73 4.22
CA THR A 223 -2.56 22.34 3.27
C THR A 223 -1.86 22.98 2.09
N GLY A 224 -0.61 23.43 2.27
CA GLY A 224 0.17 24.08 1.22
C GLY A 224 -0.31 25.49 0.88
N SER A 225 -1.07 26.10 1.78
CA SER A 225 -1.60 27.46 1.60
C SER A 225 -0.67 28.51 2.22
N LEU A 226 -0.27 29.49 1.42
CA LEU A 226 0.40 30.72 1.85
C LEU A 226 -0.55 31.89 1.63
N MET A 227 -1.02 32.49 2.73
CA MET A 227 -1.83 33.69 2.72
C MET A 227 -0.93 34.92 2.71
N LEU A 228 -1.25 35.89 1.86
CA LEU A 228 -0.61 37.19 1.78
C LEU A 228 -1.68 38.25 2.07
N HIS A 229 -1.55 38.94 3.19
CA HIS A 229 -2.50 39.96 3.61
C HIS A 229 -2.04 41.36 3.23
N ASN A 230 -3.00 42.25 2.99
CA ASN A 230 -2.77 43.67 2.73
C ASN A 230 -1.65 43.91 1.68
N LEU A 231 -1.85 43.36 0.49
CA LEU A 231 -0.83 43.35 -0.57
C LEU A 231 -0.25 44.74 -0.88
N SER A 232 1.04 44.77 -1.17
CA SER A 232 1.75 45.94 -1.70
C SER A 232 2.64 45.56 -2.88
N GLU A 233 3.14 46.55 -3.64
CA GLU A 233 4.07 46.32 -4.76
C GLU A 233 5.31 45.49 -4.36
N ALA A 234 5.76 45.56 -3.10
CA ALA A 234 6.89 44.78 -2.61
C ALA A 234 6.64 43.25 -2.57
N PHE A 235 5.37 42.82 -2.67
CA PHE A 235 4.98 41.42 -2.66
C PHE A 235 5.10 40.82 -4.07
N ALA A 236 5.18 41.63 -5.11
CA ALA A 236 5.39 41.14 -6.47
C ALA A 236 6.65 40.26 -6.55
N GLY A 237 6.57 39.19 -7.34
CA GLY A 237 7.68 38.26 -7.54
C GLY A 237 7.23 36.82 -7.70
N THR A 238 8.22 35.93 -7.82
CA THR A 238 7.98 34.50 -7.96
C THR A 238 8.09 33.82 -6.61
N TYR A 239 7.05 33.05 -6.30
CA TYR A 239 6.93 32.22 -5.11
C TYR A 239 7.02 30.77 -5.53
N THR A 240 7.88 30.02 -4.85
CA THR A 240 8.10 28.60 -5.14
C THR A 240 7.62 27.79 -3.94
N CYS A 241 6.71 26.87 -4.22
CA CYS A 241 6.26 25.86 -3.27
C CYS A 241 7.04 24.58 -3.49
N LYS A 242 7.44 23.95 -2.39
CA LYS A 242 8.12 22.67 -2.37
C LYS A 242 7.30 21.65 -1.57
N ALA A 243 6.86 20.59 -2.26
CA ALA A 243 6.26 19.41 -1.67
C ALA A 243 7.35 18.38 -1.33
N SER A 244 7.31 17.80 -0.13
CA SER A 244 8.35 16.87 0.34
C SER A 244 7.80 15.74 1.20
N ASN A 245 8.35 14.54 1.05
CA ASN A 245 8.19 13.42 1.98
C ASN A 245 9.53 12.65 2.08
N GLU A 246 9.59 11.53 2.82
CA GLU A 246 10.85 10.79 2.96
C GLU A 246 11.39 10.16 1.66
N LEU A 247 10.59 10.13 0.58
CA LEU A 247 10.98 9.52 -0.70
C LEU A 247 11.46 10.52 -1.75
N GLY A 248 11.25 11.81 -1.53
CA GLY A 248 11.67 12.84 -2.48
C GLY A 248 10.97 14.17 -2.31
N GLN A 249 11.25 15.06 -3.27
CA GLN A 249 10.78 16.43 -3.28
C GLN A 249 10.40 16.83 -4.71
N ALA A 250 9.36 17.65 -4.84
CA ALA A 250 8.95 18.26 -6.09
C ALA A 250 8.52 19.70 -5.81
N ALA A 251 8.60 20.57 -6.82
CA ALA A 251 8.32 21.99 -6.64
C ALA A 251 7.51 22.56 -7.81
N CYS A 252 6.76 23.62 -7.51
CA CYS A 252 6.10 24.47 -8.48
C CYS A 252 6.32 25.93 -8.12
N SER A 253 6.17 26.81 -9.11
CA SER A 253 6.33 28.25 -8.92
C SER A 253 5.11 28.99 -9.45
N VAL A 254 4.76 30.09 -8.81
CA VAL A 254 3.72 31.02 -9.23
C VAL A 254 4.25 32.44 -9.12
N THR A 255 4.03 33.24 -10.16
CA THR A 255 4.43 34.65 -10.16
C THR A 255 3.24 35.51 -9.74
N LEU A 256 3.39 36.21 -8.61
CA LEU A 256 2.47 37.24 -8.19
C LEU A 256 2.79 38.53 -8.94
N ARG A 257 1.81 39.03 -9.70
CA ARG A 257 1.87 40.33 -10.37
C ARG A 257 0.78 41.21 -9.77
N MET A 258 1.17 42.39 -9.31
CA MET A 258 0.20 43.39 -8.89
C MET A 258 -0.60 43.88 -10.11
N THR A 259 -1.89 44.06 -9.91
CA THR A 259 -2.80 44.59 -10.92
C THR A 259 -3.48 45.83 -10.37
N CYS A 260 -3.77 46.80 -11.23
CA CYS A 260 -4.54 47.97 -10.86
C CYS A 260 -6.02 47.67 -11.03
N GLU A 261 -6.85 48.08 -10.08
CA GLU A 261 -8.29 48.07 -10.24
C GLU A 261 -8.70 49.25 -11.14
N TYR A 262 -9.17 48.98 -12.36
CA TYR A 262 -9.68 50.03 -13.25
C TYR A 262 -11.13 50.34 -12.88
N ASN A 263 -11.34 51.37 -12.07
CA ASN A 263 -12.69 51.87 -11.76
C ASN A 263 -13.30 52.54 -13.01
N THR A 264 -14.20 51.85 -13.72
CA THR A 264 -15.02 52.42 -14.80
C THR A 264 -16.17 53.29 -14.26
N HIS A 265 -15.90 54.22 -13.34
CA HIS A 265 -16.92 55.08 -12.73
C HIS A 265 -16.52 56.56 -12.71
N SER A 266 -16.15 57.11 -13.87
CA SER A 266 -16.07 58.56 -14.07
C SER A 266 -16.02 58.91 -15.56
N SER A 267 -17.19 59.21 -16.14
CA SER A 267 -17.40 60.28 -17.15
C SER A 267 -18.82 60.22 -17.73
N ASN A 268 -19.83 60.48 -16.90
CA ASN A 268 -20.99 61.21 -17.41
C ASN A 268 -20.62 62.69 -17.33
N ILE A 269 -19.93 63.18 -18.36
CA ILE A 269 -19.80 64.61 -18.61
C ILE A 269 -21.22 65.10 -18.89
N ALA A 270 -21.72 65.99 -18.04
CA ALA A 270 -22.98 66.68 -18.27
C ALA A 270 -22.82 67.58 -19.49
N GLU A 271 -23.50 67.24 -20.59
CA GLU A 271 -23.88 68.21 -21.62
C GLU A 271 -25.25 68.77 -21.27
N TYR A 272 -25.29 70.04 -20.84
CA TYR A 272 -26.42 70.94 -21.07
C TYR A 272 -25.97 72.40 -21.01
#